data_AF-A0A960QXV5-F1
#
_entry.id   AF-A0A960QXV5-F1
#
_cell.length_a   1.000
_cell.length_b   1.000
_cell.length_c   1.000
_cell.angle_alpha   90.00
_cell.angle_beta   90.00
_cell.angle_gamma   90.00
#
_symmetry.space_group_name_H-M   'P 1'
#
loop_
_entity.id
_entity.type
_entity.pdbx_description
1 polymer ?
#
loop_
_entity_poly.entity_id
_entity_poly.type
_entity_poly.pdbx_seq_one_letter_code
_entity_poly.pdbx_strand_id
1 'polypeptide(L)'
;MANIDSLKQALAFSPDNVPLILLLAQAHLDAFGLDEAGEQFQRALSLDPGNVTARVGLAQILDLNGKTSEAILRIEQVCAEFPNYAPAWKLRSKMALNESDARTARACYDKAISLDPECADE
;
A
#
# COMPACT_ATOMS: atom_id res chain seq x y z
N MET A 1 -10.96 -4.95 -12.30
CA MET A 1 -9.92 -3.93 -12.53
C MET A 1 -10.60 -2.58 -12.72
N ALA A 2 -10.23 -1.57 -11.93
CA ALA A 2 -10.76 -0.22 -12.11
C ALA A 2 -10.21 0.38 -13.41
N ASN A 3 -11.05 1.11 -14.15
CA ASN A 3 -10.64 1.75 -15.40
C ASN A 3 -9.92 3.08 -15.07
N ILE A 4 -8.61 3.14 -15.38
CA ILE A 4 -7.75 4.31 -15.18
C ILE A 4 -8.33 5.56 -15.86
N ASP A 5 -8.88 5.43 -17.07
CA ASP A 5 -9.44 6.58 -17.80
C ASP A 5 -10.70 7.12 -17.11
N SER A 6 -11.56 6.23 -16.61
CA SER A 6 -12.75 6.65 -15.85
C SER A 6 -12.38 7.35 -14.55
N LEU A 7 -11.33 6.88 -13.86
CA LEU A 7 -10.81 7.52 -12.64
C LEU A 7 -10.21 8.90 -12.94
N LYS A 8 -9.45 9.04 -14.03
CA LYS A 8 -8.93 10.34 -14.49
C LYS A 8 -10.05 11.33 -14.83
N GLN A 9 -11.11 10.87 -15.50
CA GLN A 9 -12.29 11.70 -15.78
C GLN A 9 -12.99 12.14 -14.48
N ALA A 10 -13.17 11.23 -13.52
CA ALA A 10 -13.77 11.58 -12.23
C ALA A 10 -12.93 12.63 -11.47
N LEU A 11 -11.60 12.49 -11.50
CA LEU A 11 -10.69 13.47 -10.91
C LEU A 11 -10.71 14.82 -11.63
N ALA A 12 -11.05 14.89 -12.91
CA ALA A 12 -11.20 16.18 -13.59
C ALA A 12 -12.34 17.03 -12.98
N PHE A 13 -13.37 16.38 -12.43
CA PHE A 13 -14.47 17.06 -11.72
C PHE A 13 -14.19 17.28 -10.23
N SER A 14 -13.33 16.45 -9.64
CA SER A 14 -13.00 16.52 -8.21
C SER A 14 -11.50 16.27 -7.99
N PRO A 15 -10.64 17.25 -8.33
CA PRO A 15 -9.20 17.04 -8.42
C PRO A 15 -8.59 16.61 -7.10
N ASP A 16 -9.03 17.16 -5.97
CA ASP A 16 -8.42 16.91 -4.66
C ASP A 16 -9.14 15.82 -3.85
N ASN A 17 -9.93 14.97 -4.53
CA ASN A 17 -10.60 13.84 -3.89
C ASN A 17 -9.59 12.74 -3.58
N VAL A 18 -9.07 12.74 -2.35
CA VAL A 18 -8.08 11.76 -1.87
C VAL A 18 -8.52 10.31 -2.12
N PRO A 19 -9.76 9.88 -1.80
CA PRO A 19 -10.22 8.54 -2.16
C PRO A 19 -10.08 8.19 -3.66
N LEU A 20 -10.46 9.09 -4.57
CA LEU A 20 -10.30 8.86 -6.01
C LEU A 20 -8.82 8.83 -6.44
N ILE A 21 -7.98 9.66 -5.84
CA ILE A 21 -6.53 9.65 -6.08
C ILE A 21 -5.92 8.31 -5.65
N LEU A 22 -6.30 7.79 -4.48
CA LEU A 22 -5.85 6.49 -3.97
C LEU A 22 -6.31 5.34 -4.87
N LEU A 23 -7.55 5.38 -5.37
CA LEU A 23 -8.05 4.39 -6.32
C LEU A 23 -7.27 4.42 -7.63
N LEU A 24 -6.93 5.62 -8.13
CA LEU A 24 -6.09 5.77 -9.32
C LEU A 24 -4.66 5.26 -9.07
N ALA A 25 -4.08 5.57 -7.91
CA ALA A 25 -2.77 5.08 -7.52
C ALA A 25 -2.73 3.54 -7.48
N GLN A 26 -3.73 2.92 -6.86
CA GLN A 26 -3.86 1.47 -6.81
C GLN A 26 -4.05 0.87 -8.21
N ALA A 27 -4.88 1.47 -9.07
CA ALA A 27 -5.08 0.99 -10.43
C ALA A 27 -3.79 1.05 -11.26
N HIS A 28 -2.97 2.10 -11.09
CA HIS A 28 -1.64 2.17 -11.70
C HIS A 28 -0.69 1.10 -11.15
N LEU A 29 -0.71 0.87 -9.83
CA LEU A 29 0.12 -0.15 -9.18
C LEU A 29 -0.23 -1.56 -9.68
N ASP A 30 -1.52 -1.89 -9.79
CA ASP A 30 -2.01 -3.17 -10.32
C ASP A 30 -1.64 -3.36 -11.79
N ALA A 31 -1.50 -2.26 -12.55
CA ALA A 31 -1.01 -2.24 -13.92
C ALA A 31 0.53 -2.19 -14.04
N PHE A 32 1.25 -2.27 -12.91
CA PHE A 32 2.71 -2.15 -12.82
C PHE A 32 3.28 -0.79 -13.30
N GLY A 33 2.44 0.25 -13.39
CA GLY A 33 2.86 1.64 -13.61
C GLY A 33 3.35 2.26 -12.32
N LEU A 34 4.55 1.86 -11.88
CA LEU A 34 5.09 2.19 -10.55
C LEU A 34 5.33 3.69 -10.37
N ASP A 35 5.74 4.38 -11.44
CA ASP A 35 6.00 5.82 -11.41
C ASP A 35 4.69 6.60 -11.25
N GLU A 36 3.68 6.30 -12.08
CA GLU A 36 2.37 6.95 -11.98
C GLU A 36 1.66 6.64 -10.66
N ALA A 37 1.78 5.40 -10.16
CA ALA A 37 1.27 5.04 -8.84
C ALA A 37 1.95 5.86 -7.75
N GLY A 38 3.27 6.02 -7.82
CA GLY A 38 4.06 6.81 -6.89
C GLY A 38 3.64 8.28 -6.87
N GLU A 39 3.46 8.89 -8.03
CA GLU A 39 2.97 10.26 -8.16
C GLU A 39 1.61 10.44 -7.49
N GLN A 40 0.67 9.52 -7.72
CA GLN A 40 -0.67 9.63 -7.13
C GLN A 40 -0.66 9.39 -5.62
N PHE A 41 0.14 8.44 -5.10
CA PHE A 41 0.28 8.26 -3.64
C PHE A 41 0.95 9.47 -2.97
N GLN A 42 1.97 10.07 -3.59
CA GLN A 42 2.59 11.30 -3.09
C GLN A 42 1.61 12.48 -3.11
N ARG A 43 0.78 12.56 -4.16
CA ARG A 43 -0.29 13.57 -4.25
C ARG A 43 -1.32 13.38 -3.14
N ALA A 44 -1.73 12.13 -2.86
CA ALA A 44 -2.62 11.82 -1.74
C ALA A 44 -2.01 12.27 -0.41
N LEU A 45 -0.72 12.02 -0.17
CA LEU A 45 -0.02 12.48 1.04
C LEU A 45 0.15 14.00 1.13
N SER A 46 0.22 14.69 0.00
CA SER A 46 0.29 16.15 -0.01
C SER A 46 -1.03 16.78 0.43
N LEU A 47 -2.16 16.12 0.17
CA LEU A 47 -3.50 16.53 0.57
C LEU A 47 -3.88 16.02 1.97
N ASP A 48 -3.45 14.80 2.31
CA ASP A 48 -3.67 14.13 3.60
C ASP A 48 -2.36 13.47 4.07
N PRO A 49 -1.50 14.21 4.82
CA PRO A 49 -0.21 13.69 5.29
C PRO A 49 -0.32 12.45 6.20
N GLY A 50 -1.48 12.21 6.80
CA GLY A 50 -1.75 11.07 7.68
C GLY A 50 -2.21 9.82 6.94
N ASN A 51 -2.35 9.86 5.61
CA ASN A 51 -2.99 8.80 4.86
C ASN A 51 -2.19 7.49 4.88
N VAL A 52 -2.63 6.54 5.71
CA VAL A 52 -1.95 5.25 5.91
C VAL A 52 -1.94 4.41 4.63
N THR A 53 -3.01 4.45 3.84
CA THR A 53 -3.10 3.73 2.56
C THR A 53 -2.01 4.19 1.59
N ALA A 54 -1.80 5.50 1.46
CA ALA A 54 -0.73 6.02 0.62
C ALA A 54 0.68 5.66 1.13
N ARG A 55 0.90 5.66 2.45
CA ARG A 55 2.18 5.23 3.06
C ARG A 55 2.50 3.76 2.75
N VAL A 56 1.49 2.88 2.84
CA VAL A 56 1.63 1.46 2.47
C VAL A 56 1.87 1.29 0.97
N GLY A 57 1.13 2.02 0.12
CA GLY A 57 1.32 1.99 -1.33
C GLY A 57 2.74 2.38 -1.75
N LEU A 58 3.32 3.42 -1.16
CA LEU A 58 4.71 3.81 -1.41
C LEU A 58 5.73 2.77 -0.92
N ALA A 59 5.49 2.14 0.24
CA ALA A 59 6.33 1.04 0.69
C ALA A 59 6.26 -0.16 -0.27
N GLN A 60 5.08 -0.47 -0.80
CA GLN A 60 4.92 -1.52 -1.80
C GLN A 60 5.67 -1.19 -3.10
N ILE A 61 5.64 0.06 -3.56
CA ILE A 61 6.41 0.53 -4.72
C ILE A 61 7.92 0.38 -4.48
N LEU A 62 8.41 0.68 -3.28
CA LEU A 62 9.83 0.50 -2.93
C LEU A 62 10.24 -0.98 -3.04
N ASP A 63 9.40 -1.90 -2.55
CA ASP A 63 9.64 -3.34 -2.65
C ASP A 63 9.67 -3.82 -4.10
N LEU A 64 8.69 -3.40 -4.90
CA LEU A 64 8.61 -3.75 -6.33
C LEU A 64 9.78 -3.19 -7.15
N ASN A 65 10.38 -2.07 -6.70
CA ASN A 65 11.59 -1.49 -7.26
C ASN A 65 12.89 -2.12 -6.74
N GLY A 66 12.82 -3.22 -5.98
CA GLY A 66 13.98 -3.92 -5.43
C GLY A 66 14.64 -3.21 -4.24
N LYS A 67 14.06 -2.13 -3.74
CA LYS A 67 14.52 -1.42 -2.52
C LYS A 67 13.87 -2.02 -1.27
N THR A 68 13.83 -3.35 -1.19
CA THR A 68 13.11 -4.10 -0.16
C THR A 68 13.55 -3.72 1.26
N SER A 69 14.85 -3.52 1.52
CA SER A 69 15.31 -3.10 2.85
C SER A 69 14.76 -1.73 3.29
N GLU A 70 14.65 -0.78 2.37
CA GLU A 70 14.02 0.51 2.67
C GLU A 70 12.51 0.34 2.88
N ALA A 71 11.87 -0.45 2.02
CA ALA A 71 10.45 -0.75 2.12
C ALA A 71 10.06 -1.37 3.47
N ILE A 72 10.89 -2.27 4.00
CA ILE A 72 10.71 -2.88 5.33
C ILE A 72 10.75 -1.82 6.43
N LEU A 73 11.75 -0.93 6.41
CA LEU A 73 11.82 0.15 7.40
C LEU A 73 10.57 1.03 7.38
N ARG A 74 10.05 1.36 6.18
CA ARG A 74 8.82 2.15 6.03
C ARG A 74 7.60 1.40 6.55
N ILE A 75 7.45 0.13 6.21
CA ILE A 75 6.26 -0.64 6.61
C ILE A 75 6.27 -0.95 8.11
N GLU A 76 7.43 -1.18 8.71
CA GLU A 76 7.54 -1.39 10.16
C GLU A 76 7.14 -0.14 10.95
N GLN A 77 7.51 1.06 10.46
CA GLN A 77 7.01 2.32 11.02
C GLN A 77 5.48 2.42 10.93
N VAL A 78 4.90 2.06 9.78
CA VAL A 78 3.44 2.06 9.61
C VAL A 78 2.78 1.05 10.55
N CYS A 79 3.31 -0.16 10.70
CA CYS A 79 2.80 -1.16 11.64
C CYS A 79 2.86 -0.70 13.10
N ALA A 80 3.91 0.03 13.48
CA ALA A 80 4.05 0.59 14.83
C ALA A 80 3.08 1.74 15.10
N GLU A 81 2.91 2.65 14.14
CA GLU A 81 2.02 3.82 14.27
C GLU A 81 0.54 3.45 14.11
N PHE A 82 0.23 2.48 13.25
CA PHE A 82 -1.12 2.04 12.90
C PHE A 82 -1.28 0.53 13.12
N PRO A 83 -1.24 0.05 14.39
CA PRO A 83 -1.21 -1.38 14.69
C PRO A 83 -2.49 -2.13 14.29
N ASN A 84 -3.57 -1.41 13.98
CA ASN A 84 -4.85 -1.96 13.55
C ASN A 84 -5.09 -1.84 12.03
N TYR A 85 -4.07 -1.45 11.25
CA TYR A 85 -4.19 -1.37 9.78
C TYR A 85 -3.70 -2.66 9.13
N ALA A 86 -4.62 -3.58 8.84
CA ALA A 86 -4.32 -4.91 8.33
C ALA A 86 -3.41 -4.95 7.07
N PRO A 87 -3.59 -4.05 6.06
CA PRO A 87 -2.77 -4.09 4.86
C PRO A 87 -1.26 -3.89 5.11
N ALA A 88 -0.88 -3.13 6.15
CA ALA A 88 0.54 -2.96 6.48
C ALA A 88 1.16 -4.26 6.99
N TRP A 89 0.45 -4.98 7.85
CA TRP A 89 0.88 -6.29 8.36
C TRP A 89 0.96 -7.35 7.25
N LYS A 90 0.00 -7.34 6.32
CA LYS A 90 0.02 -8.21 5.13
C LYS A 90 1.25 -7.94 4.27
N LEU A 91 1.56 -6.67 4.00
CA LEU A 91 2.74 -6.29 3.22
C LEU A 91 4.05 -6.68 3.93
N ARG A 92 4.17 -6.44 5.25
CA ARG A 92 5.35 -6.86 6.03
C ARG A 92 5.54 -8.37 6.03
N SER A 93 4.45 -9.14 6.09
CA SER A 93 4.50 -10.61 5.98
C SER A 93 5.08 -11.04 4.64
N LYS A 94 4.60 -10.46 3.53
CA LYS A 94 5.14 -10.73 2.19
C LYS A 94 6.64 -10.43 2.11
N MET A 95 7.08 -9.30 2.66
CA MET A 95 8.50 -8.95 2.71
C MET A 95 9.31 -9.95 3.54
N ALA A 96 8.79 -10.39 4.69
CA ALA A 96 9.46 -11.38 5.53
C ALA A 96 9.63 -12.74 4.81
N LEU A 97 8.66 -13.13 3.98
CA LEU A 97 8.80 -14.33 3.14
C LEU A 97 9.94 -14.18 2.13
N ASN A 98 10.10 -13.00 1.52
CA ASN A 98 11.22 -12.70 0.62
C ASN A 98 12.57 -12.76 1.36
N GLU A 99 12.60 -12.38 2.64
CA GLU A 99 13.76 -12.50 3.53
C GLU A 99 14.00 -13.92 4.04
N SER A 100 13.15 -14.90 3.70
CA SER A 100 13.14 -16.26 4.29
C SER A 100 12.92 -16.30 5.81
N ASP A 101 12.40 -15.23 6.42
CA ASP A 101 12.01 -15.18 7.83
C ASP A 101 10.56 -15.64 8.02
N ALA A 102 10.39 -16.96 8.00
CA ALA A 102 9.09 -17.60 8.18
C ALA A 102 8.42 -17.27 9.54
N ARG A 103 9.21 -16.95 10.57
CA ARG A 103 8.67 -16.64 11.90
C ARG A 103 7.98 -15.27 11.88
N THR A 104 8.66 -14.26 11.35
CA THR A 104 8.10 -12.91 11.21
C THR A 104 6.95 -12.90 10.23
N ALA A 105 7.08 -13.60 9.09
CA ALA A 105 6.00 -13.74 8.11
C ALA A 105 4.70 -14.25 8.74
N ARG A 106 4.78 -15.36 9.50
CA ARG A 106 3.63 -15.92 10.20
C ARG A 106 3.02 -14.96 11.20
N ALA A 107 3.84 -14.32 12.05
CA ALA A 107 3.33 -13.41 13.07
C ALA A 107 2.60 -12.20 12.45
N CYS A 108 3.16 -11.62 11.38
CA CYS A 108 2.54 -10.50 10.66
C CYS A 108 1.28 -10.93 9.92
N TYR A 109 1.27 -12.12 9.31
CA TYR A 109 0.09 -12.64 8.63
C TYR A 109 -1.05 -12.92 9.62
N ASP A 110 -0.76 -13.61 10.73
CA ASP A 110 -1.71 -13.88 11.80
C ASP A 110 -2.32 -12.58 12.34
N LYS A 111 -1.50 -11.52 12.46
CA LYS A 111 -1.98 -10.19 12.83
C LYS A 111 -2.90 -9.59 11.77
N ALA A 112 -2.54 -9.65 10.49
CA ALA A 112 -3.36 -9.13 9.39
C ALA A 112 -4.74 -9.80 9.35
N ILE A 113 -4.81 -11.14 9.38
CA ILE A 113 -6.08 -11.88 9.34
C ILE A 113 -6.93 -11.69 10.60
N SER A 114 -6.29 -11.42 11.76
CA SER A 114 -7.03 -11.11 12.99
C SER A 114 -7.72 -9.75 12.96
N LEU A 115 -7.19 -8.81 12.17
CA LEU A 115 -7.73 -7.47 11.99
C LEU A 115 -8.76 -7.44 10.87
N ASP A 116 -8.48 -8.17 9.79
CA ASP A 116 -9.31 -8.26 8.60
C ASP A 116 -9.24 -9.69 8.03
N PRO A 117 -10.30 -10.50 8.23
CA PRO A 117 -10.37 -11.85 7.68
C PRO A 117 -10.25 -11.92 6.15
N GLU A 118 -10.55 -10.84 5.41
CA GLU A 118 -10.38 -10.79 3.95
C GLU A 118 -8.90 -10.75 3.53
N CYS A 119 -7.99 -10.51 4.47
CA CYS A 119 -6.56 -10.64 4.22
C CYS A 119 -6.13 -12.11 4.05
N ALA A 120 -6.94 -13.07 4.48
CA ALA A 120 -6.66 -14.49 4.32
C ALA A 120 -6.62 -14.85 2.83
N ASP A 121 -5.60 -15.59 2.43
CA ASP A 121 -5.55 -16.20 1.11
C ASP A 121 -6.65 -17.28 1.00
N GLU A 122 -7.30 -17.38 -0.16
CA GLU A 122 -8.34 -18.38 -0.47
C GLU A 122 -7.83 -19.83 -0.46
#